data_AF-A0A843CGB3-F1
#
_entry.id   AF-A0A843CGB3-F1
#
_cell.length_a   1.000
_cell.length_b   1.000
_cell.length_c   1.000
_cell.angle_alpha   90.00
_cell.angle_beta   90.00
_cell.angle_gamma   90.00
#
_symmetry.space_group_name_H-M   'P 1'
#
loop_
_entity.id
_entity.type
_entity.pdbx_description
1 polymer ?
#
loop_
_entity_poly.entity_id
_entity_poly.type
_entity_poly.pdbx_seq_one_letter_code
_entity_poly.pdbx_strand_id
1 'polypeptide(L)' 'MAKEAWRILRKVTLFIGLALMLFGIIFEAIYITTSNVAYSGNVGADSYLVMGILFIIVGFILTLTSVKIPKVRVP' A
#
# COMPACT_ATOMS: atom_id res chain seq x y z
N MET A 1 7.25 -17.18 -24.35
CA MET A 1 6.30 -17.46 -23.26
C MET A 1 6.76 -16.96 -21.88
N ALA A 2 7.87 -17.43 -21.30
CA ALA A 2 8.27 -17.05 -19.92
C ALA A 2 8.50 -15.54 -19.67
N LYS A 3 9.08 -14.80 -20.64
CA LYS A 3 9.33 -13.34 -20.51
C LYS A 3 8.06 -12.50 -20.41
N GLU A 4 6.98 -12.98 -21.02
CA GLU A 4 5.71 -12.26 -21.12
C GLU A 4 4.88 -12.44 -19.84
N ALA A 5 4.83 -13.68 -19.34
CA ALA A 5 4.30 -13.99 -18.01
C ALA A 5 4.96 -13.16 -16.91
N TRP A 6 6.29 -12.99 -16.96
CA TRP A 6 7.02 -12.16 -15.98
C TRP A 6 6.68 -10.67 -16.06
N ARG A 7 6.42 -10.14 -17.27
CA ARG A 7 5.96 -8.76 -17.45
C ARG A 7 4.56 -8.56 -16.88
N ILE A 8 3.66 -9.50 -17.12
CA ILE A 8 2.28 -9.45 -16.61
C ILE A 8 2.30 -9.50 -15.07
N LEU A 9 3.05 -10.45 -14.50
CA LEU A 9 3.16 -10.58 -13.05
C LEU A 9 3.64 -9.29 -12.38
N ARG A 10 4.65 -8.62 -12.95
CA ARG A 10 5.11 -7.31 -12.45
C ARG A 10 4.04 -6.24 -12.48
N LYS A 11 3.25 -6.15 -13.55
CA LYS A 11 2.14 -5.19 -13.63
C LYS A 11 1.07 -5.50 -12.59
N VAL A 12 0.73 -6.78 -12.41
CA VAL A 12 -0.23 -7.23 -11.39
C VAL A 12 0.26 -6.87 -9.99
N THR A 13 1.52 -7.14 -9.67
CA THR A 13 2.13 -6.76 -8.38
C THR A 13 2.10 -5.25 -8.14
N LEU A 14 2.35 -4.45 -9.18
CA LEU A 14 2.23 -2.99 -9.11
C LEU A 14 0.80 -2.56 -8.78
N PHE A 15 -0.20 -3.10 -9.48
CA PHE A 15 -1.61 -2.79 -9.22
C PHE A 15 -2.05 -3.19 -7.82
N ILE A 16 -1.63 -4.36 -7.34
CA ILE A 16 -1.90 -4.80 -5.97
C ILE A 16 -1.25 -3.83 -4.97
N GLY A 17 0.01 -3.43 -5.21
CA GLY A 17 0.71 -2.46 -4.37
C GLY A 17 -0.03 -1.13 -4.27
N LEU A 18 -0.44 -0.56 -5.41
CA LEU A 18 -1.22 0.67 -5.48
C LEU A 18 -2.58 0.55 -4.77
N ALA A 19 -3.29 -0.56 -4.99
CA ALA A 19 -4.57 -0.81 -4.33
C ALA A 19 -4.41 -0.86 -2.81
N LEU A 20 -3.37 -1.53 -2.30
CA LEU A 20 -3.08 -1.57 -0.86
C LEU A 20 -2.73 -0.18 -0.31
N MET A 21 -1.98 0.64 -1.03
CA MET A 21 -1.72 2.02 -0.59
C MET A 21 -3.01 2.84 -0.50
N LEU A 22 -3.93 2.68 -1.47
CA LEU A 22 -5.26 3.33 -1.41
C LEU A 22 -6.09 2.83 -0.23
N PHE A 23 -6.08 1.52 0.05
CA PHE A 23 -6.74 0.98 1.24
C PHE A 23 -6.14 1.53 2.54
N GLY A 24 -4.83 1.69 2.60
CA GLY A 24 -4.17 2.29 3.75
C GLY A 24 -4.64 3.73 4.03
N ILE A 25 -4.75 4.54 2.98
CA ILE A 25 -5.30 5.91 3.07
C ILE A 25 -6.76 5.90 3.54
N ILE A 26 -7.58 4.96 3.04
CA ILE A 26 -8.98 4.82 3.48
C ILE A 26 -9.05 4.47 4.97
N PHE A 27 -8.23 3.54 5.45
CA PHE A 27 -8.16 3.17 6.85
C PHE A 27 -7.71 4.32 7.75
N GLU A 28 -6.76 5.13 7.29
CA GLU A 28 -6.33 6.34 8.01
C GLU A 28 -7.43 7.40 8.05
N ALA A 29 -8.18 7.58 6.96
CA ALA A 29 -9.35 8.46 6.95
C ALA A 29 -10.46 7.98 7.90
N ILE A 30 -10.70 6.65 7.98
CA ILE A 30 -11.62 6.04 8.94
C ILE A 30 -11.12 6.26 10.38
N TYR A 31 -9.82 6.13 10.62
CA TYR A 31 -9.23 6.43 11.92
C TYR A 31 -9.50 7.87 12.33
N ILE A 32 -9.21 8.85 11.47
CA ILE A 32 -9.39 10.28 11.76
C ILE A 32 -10.86 10.63 12.01
N THR A 33 -11.77 10.04 11.25
CA THR A 33 -13.22 10.27 11.43
C THR A 33 -13.73 9.60 12.72
N THR A 34 -13.27 8.39 13.02
CA THR A 34 -13.64 7.66 14.24
C THR A 34 -13.04 8.32 15.48
N SER A 35 -11.78 8.76 15.43
CA SER A 35 -11.08 9.40 16.55
C SER A 35 -11.64 10.79 16.86
N ASN A 36 -12.05 11.57 15.86
CA ASN A 36 -12.75 12.84 16.07
C ASN A 36 -14.10 12.67 16.77
N VAL A 37 -14.79 11.55 16.55
CA VAL A 37 -16.07 11.24 17.21
C VAL A 37 -15.84 10.56 18.57
N ALA A 38 -14.71 9.87 18.75
CA ALA A 38 -14.41 9.04 19.91
C ALA A 38 -13.29 9.62 20.79
N TYR A 39 -13.56 10.74 21.47
CA TYR A 39 -12.89 11.05 22.75
C TYR A 39 -13.35 10.11 23.90
N SER A 40 -13.98 8.96 23.58
CA SER A 40 -14.67 8.06 24.50
C SER A 40 -14.04 6.67 24.68
N GLY A 41 -12.77 6.47 24.27
CA GLY A 41 -12.02 5.25 24.61
C GLY A 41 -12.34 4.01 23.75
N ASN A 42 -12.68 4.21 22.47
CA ASN A 42 -12.95 3.10 21.56
C ASN A 42 -11.63 2.49 21.03
N VAL A 43 -11.25 1.32 21.54
CA VAL A 43 -10.06 0.53 21.16
C VAL A 43 -10.02 0.23 19.66
N GLY A 44 -11.16 0.28 18.96
CA GLY A 44 -11.23 0.11 17.50
C GLY A 44 -10.52 1.21 16.70
N ALA A 45 -10.43 2.44 17.22
CA ALA A 45 -9.76 3.54 16.51
C ALA A 45 -8.28 3.21 16.24
N ASP A 46 -7.55 2.75 17.25
CA ASP A 46 -6.13 2.44 17.12
C ASP A 46 -5.86 1.29 16.12
N SER A 47 -6.79 0.34 16.01
CA SER A 47 -6.68 -0.76 15.03
C SER A 47 -6.75 -0.27 13.58
N TYR A 48 -7.55 0.76 13.28
CA TYR A 48 -7.64 1.34 11.94
C TYR A 48 -6.35 2.06 11.55
N LEU A 49 -5.72 2.77 12.50
CA LEU A 49 -4.43 3.42 12.29
C LEU A 49 -3.33 2.38 11.99
N VAL A 50 -3.23 1.34 12.81
CA VAL A 50 -2.22 0.29 12.63
C VAL A 50 -2.40 -0.43 11.29
N MET A 51 -3.64 -0.80 10.94
CA MET A 51 -3.94 -1.43 9.65
C MET A 51 -3.65 -0.49 8.47
N GLY A 52 -3.97 0.80 8.60
CA GLY A 52 -3.67 1.81 7.60
C GLY A 52 -2.17 1.88 7.29
N ILE A 53 -1.35 1.98 8.33
CA ILE A 53 0.12 2.00 8.22
C ILE A 53 0.65 0.71 7.58
N LEU A 54 0.16 -0.45 8.01
CA LEU A 54 0.58 -1.75 7.45
C LEU A 54 0.26 -1.85 5.95
N PHE A 55 -0.94 -1.43 5.53
CA PHE A 55 -1.31 -1.43 4.12
C PHE A 55 -0.46 -0.48 3.29
N ILE A 56 -0.12 0.70 3.82
CA ILE A 56 0.80 1.63 3.14
C ILE A 56 2.18 1.01 2.97
N ILE A 57 2.75 0.42 4.04
CA ILE A 57 4.10 -0.18 4.01
C ILE A 57 4.15 -1.35 3.02
N VAL A 58 3.20 -2.30 3.14
CA VAL A 58 3.17 -3.48 2.26
C VAL A 58 2.91 -3.06 0.81
N GLY A 59 1.97 -2.13 0.59
CA GLY A 59 1.67 -1.59 -0.73
C GLY A 59 2.87 -0.90 -1.38
N PHE A 60 3.64 -0.15 -0.58
CA PHE A 60 4.86 0.51 -1.03
C PHE A 60 5.95 -0.50 -1.43
N ILE A 61 6.19 -1.53 -0.61
CA ILE A 61 7.17 -2.58 -0.91
C ILE A 61 6.81 -3.32 -2.21
N LEU A 62 5.54 -3.65 -2.41
CA LEU A 62 5.08 -4.29 -3.66
C LEU A 62 5.23 -3.38 -4.87
N THR A 63 5.01 -2.08 -4.69
CA THR A 63 5.23 -1.07 -5.74
C THR A 63 6.73 -0.97 -6.09
N LEU A 64 7.62 -0.92 -5.10
CA LEU A 64 9.06 -0.87 -5.34
C LEU A 64 9.61 -2.13 -6.02
N THR A 65 9.15 -3.31 -5.61
CA THR A 65 9.60 -4.59 -6.18
C THR A 65 9.11 -4.83 -7.61
N SER A 66 7.99 -4.22 -8.00
CA SER A 66 7.46 -4.34 -9.36
C SER A 66 8.16 -3.41 -10.37
N VAL A 67 8.66 -2.25 -9.92
CA VAL A 67 9.40 -1.31 -10.77
C VAL A 67 10.78 -1.89 -11.14
N LYS A 68 11.12 -1.80 -12.41
CA LYS A 68 12.44 -2.19 -12.92
C LYS A 68 13.32 -0.95 -12.87
N ILE A 69 14.34 -0.93 -12.01
CA ILE A 69 15.33 0.15 -12.00
C ILE A 69 16.04 0.11 -13.36
N PRO A 70 15.87 1.13 -14.22
CA PRO A 70 16.61 1.18 -15.47
C PRO A 70 18.09 1.29 -15.12
N LYS A 71 18.92 0.41 -15.70
CA LYS A 71 20.38 0.53 -15.56
C LYS A 71 20.77 1.86 -16.20
N VAL A 72 21.14 2.84 -15.39
CA VAL A 72 21.76 4.07 -15.86
C VAL A 72 23.06 3.65 -16.53
N ARG A 73 23.11 3.71 -17.86
CA ARG A 73 24.36 3.58 -18.59
C ARG A 73 25.07 4.92 -18.42
N VAL A 74 26.04 4.94 -17.52
CA VAL A 74 27.02 6.02 -17.45
C VAL A 74 27.85 5.92 -18.74
N PRO A 75 27.97 6.99 -19.55
CA PRO A 75 28.74 6.98 -20.78
C PRO A 75 30.24 6.77 -20.55
#